data_AF-A0AAD8M0S2-F1
#
_entry.id   AF-A0AAD8M0S2-F1
#
_cell.length_a   1.000
_cell.length_b   1.000
_cell.length_c   1.000
_cell.angle_alpha   90.00
_cell.angle_beta   90.00
_cell.angle_gamma   90.00
#
_symmetry.space_group_name_H-M   'P 1'
#
loop_
_entity.id
_entity.type
_entity.pdbx_description
1 polymer ?
#
loop_
_entity_poly.entity_id
_entity_poly.type
_entity_poly.pdbx_seq_one_letter_code
_entity_poly.pdbx_strand_id
1 'polypeptide(L)'
;MANCAHNEECCQVRALVVQLAKEIDYKNGRLFEMECEQDERDRQFQACKEENEKLKDEMELLKKAIEKKVKVLEETEYKSLLERRKILAKNEKLEYDFEIQKKLCVRLDAELKEQGYDLMIQKDLMFNKEKMIFEREFQINKRIKMLQEQEDRYVLEEKSIMRKKQKAPMVIHDTIVPQPLQMIKVEDPCYNESDDNNVPNKETEEKLRKELEHFESLSKTLMIKESMSNRELQDARKEVIEGLEGMLNLRSIFYIKRMGEVNRKVFQDICQQKCTTEDWEEQSATLCSLWERRVRNARWHPFKRITIDGKLQEVIDEDDIKLKGLKTEWGENAYKAVADALLELNEYNPSGRYPVPELWNSKRARRASLKEIMGYIIKQWRTHKRKKTLR
;
A
#
# COMPACT_ATOMS: atom_id res chain seq x y z
N MET A 1 -69.57 18.65 109.00
CA MET A 1 -68.79 17.59 108.32
C MET A 1 -69.13 17.47 106.83
N ALA A 2 -70.38 17.67 106.39
CA ALA A 2 -70.78 17.60 104.97
C ALA A 2 -70.06 18.62 104.03
N ASN A 3 -69.75 19.83 104.50
CA ASN A 3 -69.10 20.86 103.67
C ASN A 3 -67.61 20.60 103.35
N CYS A 4 -66.89 19.81 104.16
CA CYS A 4 -65.48 19.51 103.88
C CYS A 4 -65.32 18.40 102.84
N ALA A 5 -66.14 17.35 102.90
CA ALA A 5 -66.13 16.27 101.91
C ALA A 5 -66.50 16.79 100.51
N HIS A 6 -67.51 17.66 100.42
CA HIS A 6 -67.91 18.27 99.16
C HIS A 6 -66.81 19.15 98.53
N ASN A 7 -66.01 19.83 99.35
CA ASN A 7 -64.93 20.68 98.87
C ASN A 7 -63.73 19.86 98.36
N GLU A 8 -63.45 18.72 99.00
CA GLU A 8 -62.40 17.79 98.59
C GLU A 8 -62.74 17.07 97.28
N GLU A 9 -64.00 16.62 97.13
CA GLU A 9 -64.53 16.10 95.86
C GLU A 9 -64.45 17.14 94.73
N CYS A 10 -64.79 18.40 95.01
CA CYS A 10 -64.70 19.48 94.03
C CYS A 10 -63.24 19.75 93.59
N CYS A 11 -62.29 19.68 94.52
CA CYS A 11 -60.86 19.80 94.22
C CYS A 11 -60.34 18.64 93.36
N GLN A 12 -60.78 17.40 93.62
CA GLN A 12 -60.40 16.22 92.82
C GLN A 12 -60.96 16.30 91.39
N VAL A 13 -62.23 16.69 91.24
CA VAL A 13 -62.85 16.89 89.92
C VAL A 13 -62.12 17.98 89.13
N ARG A 14 -61.77 19.11 89.76
CA ARG A 14 -60.99 20.16 89.09
C ARG A 14 -59.60 19.69 88.65
N ALA A 15 -58.91 18.90 89.47
CA ALA A 15 -57.60 18.35 89.12
C ALA A 15 -57.69 17.39 87.92
N LEU A 16 -58.70 16.52 87.90
CA LEU A 16 -58.96 15.61 86.78
C LEU A 16 -59.29 16.38 85.49
N VAL A 17 -60.12 17.41 85.57
CA VAL A 17 -60.46 18.27 84.43
C VAL A 17 -59.20 18.94 83.85
N VAL A 18 -58.29 19.44 84.71
CA VAL A 18 -57.02 20.04 84.25
C VAL A 18 -56.11 18.99 83.61
N GLN A 19 -56.03 17.77 84.14
CA GLN A 19 -55.25 16.69 83.53
C GLN A 19 -55.79 16.31 82.15
N LEU A 20 -57.12 16.11 82.04
CA LEU A 20 -57.77 15.81 80.77
C LEU A 20 -57.60 16.94 79.75
N ALA A 21 -57.71 18.20 80.18
CA ALA A 21 -57.47 19.36 79.31
C ALA A 21 -56.03 19.36 78.75
N LYS A 22 -55.02 19.12 79.60
CA LYS A 22 -53.62 19.00 79.16
C LYS A 22 -53.41 17.86 78.18
N GLU A 23 -54.07 16.72 78.39
CA GLU A 23 -53.97 15.58 77.48
C GLU A 23 -54.66 15.85 76.14
N ILE A 24 -55.79 16.57 76.15
CA ILE A 24 -56.47 17.04 74.94
C ILE A 24 -55.56 18.00 74.16
N ASP A 25 -54.96 18.99 74.84
CA ASP A 25 -54.06 19.95 74.19
C ASP A 25 -52.85 19.24 73.55
N TYR A 26 -52.26 18.27 74.26
CA TYR A 26 -51.16 17.46 73.72
C TYR A 26 -51.58 16.64 72.49
N LYS A 27 -52.74 15.96 72.56
CA LYS A 27 -53.25 15.17 71.43
C LYS A 27 -53.62 16.04 70.23
N ASN A 28 -54.20 17.21 70.46
CA ASN A 28 -54.51 18.19 69.41
C ASN A 28 -53.24 18.73 68.75
N GLY A 29 -52.19 19.02 69.53
CA GLY A 29 -50.89 19.42 69.00
C GLY A 29 -50.27 18.35 68.08
N ARG A 30 -50.26 17.08 68.52
CA ARG A 30 -49.79 15.97 67.68
C ARG A 30 -50.65 15.75 66.44
N LEU A 31 -51.97 15.93 66.54
CA LEU A 31 -52.87 15.81 65.41
C LEU A 31 -52.54 16.86 64.35
N PHE A 32 -52.33 18.11 64.76
CA PHE A 32 -51.93 19.20 63.88
C PHE A 32 -50.57 18.94 63.21
N GLU A 33 -49.58 18.41 63.95
CA GLU A 33 -48.28 18.02 63.38
C GLU A 33 -48.45 16.93 62.30
N MET A 34 -49.23 15.89 62.57
CA MET A 34 -49.50 14.83 61.59
C MET A 34 -50.25 15.33 60.35
N GLU A 35 -51.19 16.27 60.51
CA GLU A 35 -51.88 16.92 59.40
C GLU A 35 -50.88 17.73 58.53
N CYS A 36 -50.00 18.50 59.15
CA CYS A 36 -48.94 19.23 58.43
C CYS A 36 -48.00 18.28 57.65
N GLU A 37 -47.60 17.17 58.27
CA GLU A 37 -46.77 16.14 57.62
C GLU A 37 -47.48 15.42 56.48
N GLN A 38 -48.80 15.23 56.59
CA GLN A 38 -49.60 14.65 55.53
C GLN A 38 -49.69 15.61 54.33
N ASP A 39 -49.99 16.88 54.57
CA ASP A 39 -50.04 17.91 53.54
C ASP A 39 -48.71 18.03 52.78
N GLU A 40 -47.59 17.97 53.50
CA GLU A 40 -46.26 18.03 52.89
C GLU A 40 -45.97 16.79 52.03
N ARG A 41 -46.34 15.59 52.50
CA ARG A 41 -46.22 14.36 51.70
C ARG A 41 -47.08 14.39 50.44
N ASP A 42 -48.29 14.92 50.53
CA ASP A 42 -49.20 15.03 49.38
C ASP A 42 -48.65 15.99 48.32
N ARG A 43 -48.05 17.12 48.73
CA ARG A 43 -47.34 18.03 47.81
C ARG A 43 -46.16 17.33 47.12
N GLN A 44 -45.35 16.60 47.87
CA GLN A 44 -44.21 15.86 47.31
C GLN A 44 -44.65 14.77 46.34
N PHE A 45 -45.72 14.04 46.67
CA PHE A 45 -46.30 13.02 45.79
C PHE A 45 -46.80 13.64 44.48
N GLN A 46 -47.50 14.77 44.55
CA GLN A 46 -48.02 15.47 43.37
C GLN A 46 -46.88 15.99 42.47
N ALA A 47 -45.82 16.56 43.06
CA ALA A 47 -44.63 16.97 42.31
C ALA A 47 -43.94 15.79 41.61
N CYS A 48 -43.78 14.65 42.30
CA CYS A 48 -43.20 13.44 41.72
C CYS A 48 -44.07 12.86 40.59
N LYS A 49 -45.39 12.95 40.71
CA LYS A 49 -46.33 12.53 39.67
C LYS A 49 -46.19 13.38 38.41
N GLU A 50 -46.09 14.70 38.55
CA GLU A 50 -45.88 15.61 37.42
C GLU A 50 -44.53 15.39 36.73
N GLU A 51 -43.48 15.12 37.49
CA GLU A 51 -42.16 14.76 36.94
C GLU A 51 -42.20 13.44 36.15
N ASN A 52 -42.91 12.43 36.67
CA ASN A 52 -43.07 11.15 35.97
C ASN A 52 -43.82 11.29 34.64
N GLU A 53 -44.86 12.13 34.56
CA GLU A 53 -45.55 12.39 33.29
C GLU A 53 -44.63 13.14 32.30
N LYS A 54 -43.84 14.11 32.76
CA LYS A 54 -42.83 14.77 31.91
C LYS A 54 -41.80 13.79 31.35
N LEU A 55 -41.26 12.92 32.20
CA LEU A 55 -40.30 11.88 31.79
C LEU A 55 -40.91 10.92 30.77
N LYS A 56 -42.18 10.57 30.93
CA LYS A 56 -42.91 9.69 30.01
C LYS A 56 -43.08 10.33 28.63
N ASP A 57 -43.41 11.62 28.57
CA ASP A 57 -43.48 12.37 27.32
C ASP A 57 -42.11 12.47 26.63
N GLU A 58 -41.05 12.71 27.40
CA GLU A 58 -39.67 12.70 26.89
C GLU A 58 -39.26 11.34 26.32
N MET A 59 -39.61 10.24 27.01
CA MET A 59 -39.36 8.88 26.53
C MET A 59 -40.09 8.61 25.21
N GLU A 60 -41.33 9.06 25.06
CA GLU A 60 -42.11 8.89 23.83
C GLU A 60 -41.52 9.69 22.66
N LEU A 61 -41.01 10.91 22.92
CA LEU A 61 -40.29 11.69 21.92
C LEU A 61 -38.98 11.02 21.50
N LEU A 62 -38.20 10.50 22.46
CA LEU A 62 -36.96 9.77 22.18
C LEU A 62 -37.23 8.50 21.37
N LYS A 63 -38.29 7.75 21.69
CA LYS A 63 -38.71 6.56 20.95
C LYS A 63 -38.99 6.89 19.48
N LYS A 64 -39.78 7.93 19.21
CA LYS A 64 -40.06 8.41 17.84
C LYS A 64 -38.79 8.84 17.11
N ALA A 65 -37.84 9.47 17.80
CA ALA A 65 -36.57 9.86 17.20
C ALA A 65 -35.70 8.64 16.84
N ILE A 66 -35.67 7.62 17.70
CA ILE A 66 -34.97 6.35 17.43
C ILE A 66 -35.59 5.65 16.22
N GLU A 67 -36.92 5.52 16.17
CA GLU A 67 -37.62 4.88 15.04
C GLU A 67 -37.30 5.57 13.69
N LYS A 68 -37.26 6.90 13.67
CA LYS A 68 -36.84 7.65 12.47
C LYS A 68 -35.40 7.35 12.06
N LYS A 69 -34.47 7.28 13.03
CA LYS A 69 -33.07 6.95 12.75
C LYS A 69 -32.91 5.53 12.24
N VAL A 70 -33.65 4.57 12.78
CA VAL A 70 -33.64 3.17 12.32
C VAL A 70 -34.08 3.08 10.86
N LYS A 71 -35.19 3.72 10.47
CA LYS A 71 -35.64 3.73 9.07
C LYS A 71 -34.59 4.29 8.10
N VAL A 72 -33.94 5.40 8.47
CA VAL A 72 -32.87 5.98 7.65
C VAL A 72 -31.69 5.01 7.52
N LEU A 73 -31.31 4.34 8.60
CA LEU A 73 -30.23 3.34 8.57
C LEU A 73 -30.57 2.19 7.64
N GLU A 74 -31.76 1.61 7.75
CA GLU A 74 -32.23 0.52 6.88
C GLU A 74 -32.22 0.91 5.39
N GLU A 75 -32.70 2.12 5.06
CA GLU A 75 -32.66 2.63 3.68
C GLU A 75 -31.22 2.81 3.17
N THR A 76 -30.31 3.30 4.02
CA THR A 76 -28.91 3.46 3.63
C THR A 76 -28.19 2.12 3.46
N GLU A 77 -28.47 1.13 4.30
CA GLU A 77 -27.93 -0.22 4.18
C GLU A 77 -28.42 -0.90 2.90
N TYR A 78 -29.72 -0.79 2.59
CA TYR A 78 -30.28 -1.32 1.35
C TYR A 78 -29.62 -0.72 0.10
N LYS A 79 -29.45 0.61 0.06
CA LYS A 79 -28.75 1.30 -1.04
C LYS A 79 -27.29 0.85 -1.17
N SER A 80 -26.59 0.70 -0.04
CA SER A 80 -25.20 0.22 -0.01
C SER A 80 -25.08 -1.22 -0.53
N LEU A 81 -25.99 -2.11 -0.14
CA LEU A 81 -26.04 -3.50 -0.62
C LEU A 81 -26.28 -3.57 -2.13
N LEU A 82 -27.17 -2.74 -2.66
CA LEU A 82 -27.46 -2.69 -4.08
C LEU A 82 -26.23 -2.25 -4.90
N GLU A 83 -25.52 -1.21 -4.45
CA GLU A 83 -24.29 -0.78 -5.09
C GLU A 83 -23.17 -1.83 -4.99
N ARG A 84 -23.03 -2.48 -3.84
CA ARG A 84 -22.06 -3.58 -3.68
C ARG A 84 -22.33 -4.72 -4.66
N ARG A 85 -23.60 -5.05 -4.90
CA ARG A 85 -23.99 -6.08 -5.88
C ARG A 85 -23.63 -5.68 -7.32
N LYS A 86 -23.81 -4.42 -7.70
CA LYS A 86 -23.40 -3.91 -9.02
C LYS A 86 -21.89 -3.99 -9.21
N ILE A 87 -21.12 -3.64 -8.18
CA ILE A 87 -19.65 -3.72 -8.22
C ILE A 87 -19.20 -5.18 -8.37
N LEU A 88 -19.79 -6.11 -7.62
CA LEU A 88 -19.48 -7.54 -7.73
C LEU A 88 -19.72 -8.07 -9.15
N ALA A 89 -20.87 -7.77 -9.76
CA ALA A 89 -21.16 -8.17 -11.13
C ALA A 89 -20.17 -7.60 -12.16
N LYS A 90 -19.71 -6.35 -11.97
CA LYS A 90 -18.66 -5.75 -12.82
C LYS A 90 -17.31 -6.44 -12.65
N ASN A 91 -16.94 -6.78 -11.41
CA ASN A 91 -15.69 -7.47 -11.11
C ASN A 91 -15.65 -8.88 -11.71
N GLU A 92 -16.75 -9.63 -11.65
CA GLU A 92 -16.84 -10.96 -12.29
C GLU A 92 -16.63 -10.86 -13.80
N LYS A 93 -17.21 -9.84 -14.45
CA LYS A 93 -17.00 -9.61 -15.88
C LYS A 93 -15.55 -9.25 -16.21
N LEU A 94 -14.94 -8.37 -15.41
CA LEU A 94 -13.53 -8.00 -15.56
C LEU A 94 -12.59 -9.20 -15.38
N GLU A 95 -12.88 -10.08 -14.43
CA GLU A 95 -12.08 -11.28 -14.18
C GLU A 95 -12.15 -12.25 -15.37
N TYR A 96 -13.35 -12.42 -15.95
CA TYR A 96 -13.52 -13.20 -17.18
C TYR A 96 -12.74 -12.61 -18.36
N ASP A 97 -12.83 -11.30 -18.58
CA ASP A 97 -12.13 -10.61 -19.68
C ASP A 97 -10.60 -10.68 -19.50
N PHE A 98 -10.11 -10.54 -18.27
CA PHE A 98 -8.69 -10.68 -17.94
C PHE A 98 -8.15 -12.08 -18.23
N GLU A 99 -8.91 -13.12 -17.88
CA GLU A 99 -8.52 -14.51 -18.16
C GLU A 99 -8.48 -14.81 -19.67
N ILE A 100 -9.40 -14.22 -20.45
CA ILE A 100 -9.34 -14.29 -21.91
C ILE A 100 -8.07 -13.61 -22.44
N GLN A 101 -7.76 -12.40 -21.98
CA GLN A 101 -6.58 -11.68 -22.44
C GLN A 101 -5.28 -12.41 -22.09
N LYS A 102 -5.21 -12.99 -20.88
CA LYS A 102 -4.07 -13.80 -20.45
C LYS A 102 -3.83 -14.99 -21.38
N LYS A 103 -4.90 -15.72 -21.75
CA LYS A 103 -4.81 -16.82 -22.73
C LYS A 103 -4.42 -16.36 -24.13
N LEU A 104 -4.79 -15.15 -24.53
CA LEU A 104 -4.37 -14.56 -25.80
C LEU A 104 -2.88 -14.21 -25.81
N CYS A 105 -2.37 -13.56 -24.76
CA CYS A 105 -0.95 -13.24 -24.63
C CYS A 105 -0.06 -14.49 -24.70
N VAL A 106 -0.43 -15.57 -24.00
CA VAL A 106 0.34 -16.82 -24.03
C VAL A 106 0.41 -17.42 -25.45
N ARG A 107 -0.67 -17.32 -26.24
CA ARG A 107 -0.66 -17.80 -27.63
C ARG A 107 0.25 -16.94 -28.52
N LEU A 108 0.15 -15.63 -28.43
CA LEU A 108 0.99 -14.70 -29.19
C LEU A 108 2.48 -14.86 -28.85
N ASP A 109 2.82 -15.07 -27.57
CA ASP A 109 4.19 -15.35 -27.15
C ASP A 109 4.73 -16.68 -27.70
N ALA A 110 3.88 -17.69 -27.85
CA ALA A 110 4.26 -18.96 -28.45
C ALA A 110 4.51 -18.81 -29.97
N GLU A 111 3.62 -18.11 -30.68
CA GLU A 111 3.77 -17.81 -32.12
C GLU A 111 5.04 -17.01 -32.40
N LEU A 112 5.35 -15.98 -31.60
CA LEU A 112 6.59 -15.20 -31.74
C LEU A 112 7.85 -16.03 -31.53
N LYS A 113 7.84 -16.99 -30.58
CA LYS A 113 8.97 -17.90 -30.37
C LYS A 113 9.16 -18.82 -31.56
N GLU A 114 8.09 -19.37 -32.10
CA GLU A 114 8.13 -20.26 -33.26
C GLU A 114 8.69 -19.53 -34.49
N GLN A 115 8.19 -18.32 -34.77
CA GLN A 115 8.74 -17.45 -35.82
C GLN A 115 10.23 -17.13 -35.59
N GLY A 116 10.64 -16.91 -34.34
CA GLY A 116 12.04 -16.70 -33.98
C GLY A 116 12.94 -17.91 -34.29
N TYR A 117 12.47 -19.13 -34.03
CA TYR A 117 13.19 -20.36 -34.37
C TYR A 117 13.30 -20.53 -35.89
N ASP A 118 12.22 -20.31 -36.64
CA ASP A 118 12.23 -20.40 -38.10
C ASP A 118 13.23 -19.42 -38.74
N LEU A 119 13.24 -18.17 -38.27
CA LEU A 119 14.20 -17.14 -38.68
C LEU A 119 15.65 -17.57 -38.39
N MET A 120 15.89 -18.19 -37.25
CA MET A 120 17.22 -18.70 -36.87
C MET A 120 17.68 -19.82 -37.82
N ILE A 121 16.79 -20.78 -38.11
CA ILE A 121 17.08 -21.87 -39.06
C ILE A 121 17.37 -21.30 -40.46
N GLN A 122 16.57 -20.34 -40.93
CA GLN A 122 16.80 -19.69 -42.23
C GLN A 122 18.15 -18.96 -42.29
N LYS A 123 18.53 -18.28 -41.21
CA LYS A 123 19.80 -17.54 -41.13
C LYS A 123 21.01 -18.48 -41.20
N ASP A 124 20.98 -19.62 -40.48
CA ASP A 124 22.04 -20.63 -40.55
C ASP A 124 22.15 -21.25 -41.95
N LEU A 125 21.00 -21.49 -42.59
CA LEU A 125 20.94 -21.96 -43.98
C LEU A 125 21.55 -20.96 -44.96
N MET A 126 21.27 -19.66 -44.79
CA MET A 126 21.90 -18.60 -45.59
C MET A 126 23.40 -18.53 -45.36
N PHE A 127 23.86 -18.54 -44.11
CA PHE A 127 25.28 -18.50 -43.77
C PHE A 127 26.06 -19.67 -44.39
N ASN A 128 25.48 -20.88 -44.36
CA ASN A 128 26.08 -22.05 -45.00
C ASN A 128 26.14 -21.91 -46.53
N LYS A 129 25.09 -21.35 -47.17
CA LYS A 129 25.09 -21.07 -48.62
C LYS A 129 26.16 -20.04 -48.99
N GLU A 130 26.28 -18.94 -48.25
CA GLU A 130 27.33 -17.92 -48.45
C GLU A 130 28.73 -18.53 -48.36
N LYS A 131 28.98 -19.38 -47.35
CA LYS A 131 30.25 -20.09 -47.21
C LYS A 131 30.57 -20.97 -48.42
N MET A 132 29.58 -21.69 -48.97
CA MET A 132 29.77 -22.50 -50.17
C MET A 132 30.05 -21.66 -51.42
N ILE A 133 29.40 -20.51 -51.55
CA ILE A 133 29.64 -19.56 -52.64
C ILE A 133 31.08 -19.04 -52.56
N PHE A 134 31.50 -18.59 -51.38
CA PHE A 134 32.85 -18.08 -51.14
C PHE A 134 33.94 -19.11 -51.47
N GLU A 135 33.77 -20.37 -51.06
CA GLU A 135 34.72 -21.44 -51.38
C GLU A 135 34.79 -21.69 -52.90
N ARG A 136 33.64 -21.70 -53.60
CA ARG A 136 33.61 -21.85 -55.06
C ARG A 136 34.31 -20.68 -55.76
N GLU A 137 34.04 -19.45 -55.34
CA GLU A 137 34.69 -18.25 -55.86
C GLU A 137 36.21 -18.30 -55.66
N PHE A 138 36.66 -18.73 -54.48
CA PHE A 138 38.08 -18.91 -54.20
C PHE A 138 38.74 -19.90 -55.16
N GLN A 139 38.11 -21.05 -55.41
CA GLN A 139 38.63 -22.06 -56.35
C GLN A 139 38.64 -21.55 -57.80
N ILE A 140 37.61 -20.81 -58.22
CA ILE A 140 37.54 -20.18 -59.54
C ILE A 140 38.66 -19.14 -59.70
N ASN A 141 38.83 -18.25 -58.72
CA ASN A 141 39.87 -17.22 -58.73
C ASN A 141 41.28 -17.83 -58.80
N LYS A 142 41.50 -18.93 -58.09
CA LYS A 142 42.77 -19.69 -58.16
C LYS A 142 43.01 -20.24 -59.58
N ARG A 143 41.98 -20.78 -60.24
CA ARG A 143 42.07 -21.26 -61.63
C ARG A 143 42.32 -20.12 -62.62
N ILE A 144 41.62 -18.99 -62.49
CA ILE A 144 41.83 -17.80 -63.32
C ILE A 144 43.29 -17.35 -63.24
N LYS A 145 43.85 -17.29 -62.02
CA LYS A 145 45.24 -16.90 -61.82
C LYS A 145 46.23 -17.85 -62.51
N MET A 146 46.01 -19.17 -62.41
CA MET A 146 46.85 -20.17 -63.10
C MET A 146 46.77 -20.03 -64.62
N LEU A 147 45.59 -19.78 -65.17
CA LEU A 147 45.39 -19.57 -66.60
C LEU A 147 46.07 -18.28 -67.07
N GLN A 148 45.96 -17.19 -66.33
CA GLN A 148 46.65 -15.92 -66.61
C GLN A 148 48.18 -16.10 -66.62
N GLU A 149 48.74 -16.80 -65.62
CA GLU A 149 50.17 -17.10 -65.58
C GLU A 149 50.62 -17.98 -66.76
N GLN A 150 49.73 -18.83 -67.27
CA GLN A 150 50.00 -19.68 -68.43
C GLN A 150 49.92 -18.89 -69.74
N GLU A 151 48.92 -18.03 -69.89
CA GLU A 151 48.78 -17.07 -70.99
C GLU A 151 49.99 -16.13 -71.07
N ASP A 152 50.43 -15.57 -69.94
CA ASP A 152 51.61 -14.70 -69.86
C ASP A 152 52.88 -15.42 -70.30
N ARG A 153 53.03 -16.71 -69.97
CA ARG A 153 54.14 -17.54 -70.47
C ARG A 153 54.07 -17.74 -71.98
N TYR A 154 52.90 -18.06 -72.53
CA TYR A 154 52.71 -18.20 -73.97
C TYR A 154 53.00 -16.89 -74.71
N VAL A 155 52.49 -15.76 -74.23
CA VAL A 155 52.76 -14.44 -74.80
C VAL A 155 54.25 -14.09 -74.74
N LEU A 156 54.96 -14.47 -73.67
CA LEU A 156 56.40 -14.25 -73.55
C LEU A 156 57.18 -15.12 -74.53
N GLU A 157 56.78 -16.37 -74.71
CA GLU A 157 57.38 -17.32 -75.63
C GLU A 157 57.12 -16.92 -77.10
N GLU A 158 55.90 -16.46 -77.40
CA GLU A 158 55.50 -15.90 -78.69
C GLU A 158 56.22 -14.58 -78.99
N LYS A 159 56.37 -13.68 -78.01
CA LYS A 159 57.24 -12.48 -78.12
C LYS A 159 58.70 -12.85 -78.36
N SER A 160 59.19 -13.95 -77.79
CA SER A 160 60.56 -14.46 -77.99
C SER A 160 60.76 -15.04 -79.39
N ILE A 161 59.74 -15.69 -79.94
CA ILE A 161 59.71 -16.19 -81.33
C ILE A 161 59.59 -15.03 -82.32
N MET A 162 58.77 -14.02 -82.02
CA MET A 162 58.61 -12.80 -82.83
C MET A 162 59.89 -11.95 -82.86
N ARG A 163 60.63 -11.85 -81.74
CA ARG A 163 61.96 -11.20 -81.68
C ARG A 163 63.03 -11.91 -82.51
N LYS A 164 62.90 -13.23 -82.75
CA LYS A 164 63.78 -13.98 -83.67
C LYS A 164 63.37 -13.85 -85.14
N LYS A 165 62.12 -13.49 -85.43
CA LYS A 165 61.57 -13.39 -86.80
C LYS A 165 61.57 -11.97 -87.41
N GLN A 166 61.70 -10.90 -86.62
CA GLN A 166 61.72 -9.53 -87.18
C GLN A 166 63.14 -8.97 -87.38
N LYS A 167 63.70 -9.25 -88.56
CA LYS A 167 64.52 -8.29 -89.32
C LYS A 167 63.59 -7.54 -90.29
N ALA A 168 63.26 -6.27 -89.97
CA ALA A 168 62.70 -5.20 -90.83
C ALA A 168 61.24 -5.37 -91.38
N PRO A 169 60.59 -4.33 -91.97
CA PRO A 169 59.77 -3.32 -91.25
C PRO A 169 58.34 -3.05 -91.84
N MET A 170 57.59 -2.14 -91.18
CA MET A 170 56.65 -1.13 -91.74
C MET A 170 55.09 -1.34 -91.74
N VAL A 171 54.41 -0.58 -90.84
CA VAL A 171 53.22 0.33 -90.91
C VAL A 171 51.86 -0.02 -91.62
N ILE A 172 50.74 0.35 -90.94
CA ILE A 172 49.51 1.14 -91.30
C ILE A 172 48.09 0.47 -91.09
N HIS A 173 47.30 1.13 -90.21
CA HIS A 173 45.84 1.49 -90.16
C HIS A 173 44.62 0.54 -89.95
N ASP A 174 43.72 1.05 -89.07
CA ASP A 174 42.24 1.21 -89.13
C ASP A 174 41.29 -0.01 -89.15
N THR A 175 40.07 -0.06 -88.60
CA THR A 175 39.17 0.72 -87.69
C THR A 175 37.96 -0.19 -87.39
N ILE A 176 37.09 0.18 -86.42
CA ILE A 176 35.62 -0.10 -86.30
C ILE A 176 35.14 -1.03 -85.14
N VAL A 177 34.76 -0.35 -84.04
CA VAL A 177 33.58 -0.42 -83.09
C VAL A 177 32.43 -1.43 -83.41
N PRO A 178 31.64 -1.95 -82.42
CA PRO A 178 30.52 -1.20 -81.80
C PRO A 178 30.31 -1.38 -80.25
N GLN A 179 29.60 -0.38 -79.68
CA GLN A 179 29.07 -0.15 -78.31
C GLN A 179 27.75 -0.94 -77.98
N PRO A 180 26.89 -0.55 -76.99
CA PRO A 180 26.97 -0.49 -75.51
C PRO A 180 25.75 -1.21 -74.85
N LEU A 181 25.50 -1.08 -73.52
CA LEU A 181 24.15 -0.92 -72.92
C LEU A 181 24.20 -0.62 -71.40
N GLN A 182 23.39 0.35 -70.97
CA GLN A 182 23.09 0.75 -69.58
C GLN A 182 21.62 0.46 -69.23
N MET A 183 21.37 0.25 -67.93
CA MET A 183 20.17 0.53 -67.09
C MET A 183 18.73 0.34 -67.64
N ILE A 184 17.92 -0.43 -66.91
CA ILE A 184 16.46 -0.24 -66.81
C ILE A 184 16.04 -0.29 -65.32
N LYS A 185 15.14 0.64 -64.96
CA LYS A 185 14.51 0.87 -63.65
C LYS A 185 13.24 0.01 -63.46
N VAL A 186 12.95 -0.28 -62.20
CA VAL A 186 11.68 -0.30 -61.45
C VAL A 186 10.36 -0.26 -62.25
N GLU A 187 9.48 -1.23 -61.97
CA GLU A 187 8.02 -1.06 -61.99
C GLU A 187 7.39 -1.75 -60.76
N ASP A 188 6.64 -0.97 -59.98
CA ASP A 188 5.62 -1.40 -59.01
C ASP A 188 4.29 -1.65 -59.76
N PRO A 189 3.50 -2.68 -59.41
CA PRO A 189 2.11 -2.75 -59.82
C PRO A 189 1.20 -2.06 -58.80
N CYS A 190 0.49 -1.04 -59.29
CA CYS A 190 -0.76 -0.53 -58.73
C CYS A 190 -1.80 -1.66 -58.58
N TYR A 191 -2.53 -1.68 -57.47
CA TYR A 191 -3.84 -2.33 -57.38
C TYR A 191 -4.90 -1.29 -56.97
N ASN A 192 -5.94 -1.22 -57.79
CA ASN A 192 -7.09 -0.34 -57.67
C ASN A 192 -8.07 -0.77 -56.56
N GLU A 193 -8.77 0.25 -56.07
CA GLU A 193 -10.17 0.29 -55.60
C GLU A 193 -10.88 -1.03 -55.29
N SER A 194 -11.39 -1.09 -54.05
CA SER A 194 -12.78 -1.52 -53.85
C SER A 194 -13.41 -0.65 -52.77
N ASP A 195 -14.48 0.03 -53.19
CA ASP A 195 -15.61 0.42 -52.36
C ASP A 195 -15.91 -0.69 -51.34
N ASP A 196 -16.04 -0.33 -50.06
CA ASP A 196 -17.10 -0.95 -49.28
C ASP A 196 -17.72 0.02 -48.29
N ASN A 197 -19.04 0.12 -48.43
CA ASN A 197 -19.92 0.91 -47.62
C ASN A 197 -19.97 0.30 -46.22
N ASN A 198 -19.50 1.03 -45.21
CA ASN A 198 -19.98 0.83 -43.86
C ASN A 198 -19.95 2.14 -43.10
N VAL A 199 -21.10 2.81 -43.02
CA VAL A 199 -21.32 3.92 -42.09
C VAL A 199 -21.41 3.30 -40.70
N PRO A 200 -20.39 3.44 -39.81
CA PRO A 200 -20.47 2.86 -38.49
C PRO A 200 -21.03 3.93 -37.55
N ASN A 201 -22.22 3.69 -37.01
CA ASN A 201 -22.60 3.92 -35.62
C ASN A 201 -21.95 5.10 -34.82
N LYS A 202 -21.81 6.29 -35.42
CA LYS A 202 -21.16 7.48 -34.82
C LYS A 202 -21.79 7.89 -33.49
N GLU A 203 -23.08 7.64 -33.32
CA GLU A 203 -23.81 8.00 -32.10
C GLU A 203 -23.42 7.11 -30.90
N THR A 204 -23.10 5.84 -31.13
CA THR A 204 -22.62 4.96 -30.05
C THR A 204 -21.16 5.22 -29.69
N GLU A 205 -20.33 5.57 -30.66
CA GLU A 205 -18.93 5.93 -30.41
C GLU A 205 -18.84 7.24 -29.61
N GLU A 206 -19.70 8.21 -29.94
CA GLU A 206 -19.79 9.48 -29.21
C GLU A 206 -20.28 9.28 -27.76
N LYS A 207 -21.25 8.36 -27.54
CA LYS A 207 -21.70 7.99 -26.19
C LYS A 207 -20.58 7.33 -25.39
N LEU A 208 -19.85 6.38 -25.99
CA LEU A 208 -18.70 5.72 -25.37
C LEU A 208 -17.56 6.70 -25.05
N ARG A 209 -17.28 7.67 -25.93
CA ARG A 209 -16.29 8.73 -25.68
C ARG A 209 -16.67 9.59 -24.49
N LYS A 210 -17.93 10.03 -24.40
CA LYS A 210 -18.44 10.81 -23.26
C LYS A 210 -18.41 10.02 -21.95
N GLU A 211 -18.74 8.73 -21.98
CA GLU A 211 -18.63 7.86 -20.82
C GLU A 211 -17.18 7.66 -20.37
N LEU A 212 -16.25 7.50 -21.32
CA LEU A 212 -14.81 7.39 -21.04
C LEU A 212 -14.26 8.68 -20.43
N GLU A 213 -14.60 9.84 -20.99
CA GLU A 213 -14.22 11.15 -20.46
C GLU A 213 -14.78 11.39 -19.05
N HIS A 214 -16.03 11.00 -18.81
CA HIS A 214 -16.63 11.05 -17.48
C HIS A 214 -15.91 10.10 -16.50
N PHE A 215 -15.59 8.88 -16.92
CA PHE A 215 -14.85 7.93 -16.09
C PHE A 215 -13.44 8.42 -15.76
N GLU A 216 -12.71 8.98 -16.73
CA GLU A 216 -11.41 9.60 -16.50
C GLU A 216 -11.50 10.78 -15.53
N SER A 217 -12.50 11.65 -15.71
CA SER A 217 -12.74 12.80 -14.83
C SER A 217 -13.02 12.36 -13.40
N LEU A 218 -13.86 11.33 -13.23
CA LEU A 218 -14.15 10.74 -11.94
C LEU A 218 -12.90 10.09 -11.32
N SER A 219 -12.13 9.33 -12.10
CA SER A 219 -10.88 8.69 -11.66
C SER A 219 -9.86 9.72 -11.18
N LYS A 220 -9.63 10.79 -11.96
CA LYS A 220 -8.78 11.92 -11.59
C LYS A 220 -9.28 12.58 -10.29
N THR A 221 -10.58 12.80 -10.16
CA THR A 221 -11.18 13.40 -8.96
C THR A 221 -10.98 12.52 -7.72
N LEU A 222 -11.18 11.21 -7.86
CA LEU A 222 -11.00 10.25 -6.77
C LEU A 222 -9.52 10.17 -6.35
N MET A 223 -8.59 10.09 -7.29
CA MET A 223 -7.15 10.13 -7.03
C MET A 223 -6.72 11.39 -6.27
N ILE A 224 -7.26 12.56 -6.66
CA ILE A 224 -6.99 13.82 -5.96
C ILE A 224 -7.57 13.79 -4.53
N LYS A 225 -8.83 13.35 -4.36
CA LYS A 225 -9.46 13.25 -3.04
C LYS A 225 -8.74 12.26 -2.11
N GLU A 226 -8.35 11.12 -2.64
CA GLU A 226 -7.58 10.11 -1.91
C GLU A 226 -6.23 10.68 -1.48
N SER A 227 -5.51 11.34 -2.39
CA SER A 227 -4.23 11.99 -2.10
C SER A 227 -4.36 13.05 -1.00
N MET A 228 -5.38 13.90 -1.08
CA MET A 228 -5.66 14.91 -0.05
C MET A 228 -5.99 14.27 1.31
N SER A 229 -6.89 13.29 1.35
CA SER A 229 -7.26 12.62 2.60
C SER A 229 -6.10 11.83 3.21
N ASN A 230 -5.28 11.17 2.37
CA ASN A 230 -4.09 10.47 2.83
C ASN A 230 -3.07 11.47 3.40
N ARG A 231 -2.87 12.63 2.77
CA ARG A 231 -2.01 13.68 3.29
C ARG A 231 -2.48 14.15 4.67
N GLU A 232 -3.77 14.45 4.83
CA GLU A 232 -4.33 14.84 6.14
C GLU A 232 -4.12 13.76 7.21
N LEU A 233 -4.27 12.48 6.86
CA LEU A 233 -4.03 11.37 7.78
C LEU A 233 -2.55 11.23 8.17
N GLN A 234 -1.63 11.43 7.22
CA GLN A 234 -0.19 11.41 7.50
C GLN A 234 0.23 12.60 8.36
N ASP A 235 -0.25 13.80 8.04
CA ASP A 235 0.01 15.02 8.81
C ASP A 235 -0.51 14.88 10.24
N ALA A 236 -1.75 14.41 10.42
CA ALA A 236 -2.31 14.14 11.74
C ALA A 236 -1.51 13.08 12.52
N ARG A 237 -1.00 12.06 11.83
CA ARG A 237 -0.20 11.02 12.48
C ARG A 237 1.18 11.53 12.90
N LYS A 238 1.82 12.34 12.05
CA LYS A 238 3.09 13.00 12.35
C LYS A 238 2.94 13.92 13.57
N GLU A 239 1.91 14.76 13.58
CA GLU A 239 1.61 15.66 14.69
C GLU A 239 1.42 14.91 16.01
N VAL A 240 0.73 13.76 15.96
CA VAL A 240 0.50 12.93 17.15
C VAL A 240 1.78 12.24 17.63
N ILE A 241 2.67 11.83 16.73
CA ILE A 241 3.98 11.28 17.10
C ILE A 241 4.82 12.35 17.80
N GLU A 242 4.94 13.53 17.19
CA GLU A 242 5.70 14.67 17.73
C GLU A 242 5.12 15.15 19.07
N GLY A 243 3.80 15.32 19.15
CA GLY A 243 3.11 15.75 20.37
C GLY A 243 3.16 14.74 21.52
N LEU A 244 3.31 13.44 21.22
CA LEU A 244 3.42 12.40 22.24
C LEU A 244 4.86 12.11 22.68
N GLU A 245 5.88 12.55 21.94
CA GLU A 245 7.29 12.27 22.26
C GLU A 245 7.64 12.67 23.70
N GLY A 246 7.18 13.83 24.17
CA GLY A 246 7.37 14.29 25.55
C GLY A 246 6.36 13.76 26.58
N MET A 247 5.28 13.10 26.15
CA MET A 247 4.21 12.59 27.03
C MET A 247 4.34 11.10 27.35
N LEU A 248 5.02 10.35 26.49
CA LEU A 248 5.21 8.91 26.68
C LEU A 248 6.32 8.65 27.69
N ASN A 249 6.06 7.72 28.61
CA ASN A 249 7.06 7.27 29.58
C ASN A 249 7.29 5.77 29.45
N LEU A 250 8.32 5.25 30.12
CA LEU A 250 8.67 3.81 30.06
C LEU A 250 7.54 2.87 30.55
N ARG A 251 6.52 3.39 31.24
CA ARG A 251 5.36 2.63 31.71
C ARG A 251 4.13 2.78 30.79
N SER A 252 4.23 3.57 29.72
CA SER A 252 3.17 3.77 28.75
C SER A 252 2.97 2.52 27.89
N ILE A 253 1.71 2.27 27.50
CA ILE A 253 1.36 1.18 26.57
C ILE A 253 1.90 1.46 25.16
N PHE A 254 2.11 2.73 24.84
CA PHE A 254 2.66 3.20 23.58
C PHE A 254 4.08 3.68 23.78
N TYR A 255 4.91 3.46 22.77
CA TYR A 255 6.24 4.05 22.63
C TYR A 255 6.49 4.38 21.17
N ILE A 256 7.45 5.28 20.91
CA ILE A 256 7.88 5.61 19.56
C ILE A 256 8.95 4.60 19.15
N LYS A 257 8.66 3.82 18.10
CA LYS A 257 9.60 2.89 17.47
C LYS A 257 10.09 3.51 16.17
N ARG A 258 11.39 3.50 15.92
CA ARG A 258 11.96 3.92 14.63
C ARG A 258 12.05 2.71 13.71
N MET A 259 11.09 2.61 12.79
CA MET A 259 10.99 1.48 11.86
C MET A 259 12.15 1.50 10.89
N GLY A 260 12.91 0.42 10.82
CA GLY A 260 14.09 0.31 9.96
C GLY A 260 15.39 0.81 10.60
N GLU A 261 15.38 1.09 11.90
CA GLU A 261 16.59 1.32 12.68
C GLU A 261 17.16 -0.01 13.21
N VAL A 262 18.47 -0.19 13.07
CA VAL A 262 19.16 -1.37 13.58
C VAL A 262 19.17 -1.33 15.11
N ASN A 263 18.77 -2.43 15.75
CA ASN A 263 18.68 -2.49 17.21
C ASN A 263 20.05 -2.45 17.88
N ARG A 264 20.45 -1.26 18.34
CA ARG A 264 21.74 -0.99 19.01
C ARG A 264 22.02 -1.89 20.21
N LYS A 265 21.00 -2.24 21.00
CA LYS A 265 21.18 -3.07 22.20
C LYS A 265 21.70 -4.46 21.85
N VAL A 266 21.24 -5.02 20.73
CA VAL A 266 21.71 -6.34 20.27
C VAL A 266 23.21 -6.32 19.99
N PHE A 267 23.72 -5.23 19.39
CA PHE A 267 25.14 -5.09 19.14
C PHE A 267 25.94 -4.85 20.42
N GLN A 268 25.39 -4.11 21.39
CA GLN A 268 25.99 -3.93 22.71
C GLN A 268 26.12 -5.28 23.42
N ASP A 269 25.05 -6.07 23.49
CA ASP A 269 25.04 -7.38 24.15
C ASP A 269 26.03 -8.36 23.49
N ILE A 270 26.11 -8.36 22.16
CA ILE A 270 27.04 -9.22 21.41
C ILE A 270 28.49 -8.80 21.65
N CYS A 271 28.80 -7.51 21.56
CA CYS A 271 30.15 -6.99 21.80
C CYS A 271 30.58 -7.19 23.25
N GLN A 272 29.68 -7.02 24.22
CA GLN A 272 29.97 -7.30 25.63
C GLN A 272 30.36 -8.76 25.87
N GLN A 273 29.80 -9.70 25.11
CA GLN A 273 30.13 -11.13 25.22
C GLN A 273 31.38 -11.54 24.42
N LYS A 274 31.60 -10.95 23.24
CA LYS A 274 32.66 -11.36 22.31
C LYS A 274 33.95 -10.56 22.43
N CYS A 275 33.89 -9.31 22.86
CA CYS A 275 35.04 -8.42 22.88
C CYS A 275 35.68 -8.47 24.28
N THR A 276 36.95 -8.85 24.35
CA THR A 276 37.72 -8.99 25.60
C THR A 276 38.37 -7.68 26.07
N THR A 277 38.16 -6.58 25.34
CA THR A 277 38.78 -5.26 25.57
C THR A 277 37.80 -4.30 26.22
N GLU A 278 38.30 -3.34 27.02
CA GLU A 278 37.49 -2.27 27.63
C GLU A 278 36.73 -1.41 26.59
N ASP A 279 37.19 -1.41 25.32
CA ASP A 279 36.61 -0.64 24.21
C ASP A 279 35.39 -1.29 23.52
N TRP A 280 34.75 -2.28 24.14
CA TRP A 280 33.61 -2.98 23.54
C TRP A 280 32.43 -2.05 23.19
N GLU A 281 32.26 -0.94 23.94
CA GLU A 281 31.24 0.08 23.65
C GLU A 281 31.51 0.79 22.31
N GLU A 282 32.77 1.18 22.05
CA GLU A 282 33.17 1.83 20.79
C GLU A 282 33.06 0.86 19.61
N GLN A 283 33.44 -0.40 19.82
CA GLN A 283 33.32 -1.45 18.81
C GLN A 283 31.85 -1.71 18.46
N SER A 284 30.97 -1.80 19.46
CA SER A 284 29.52 -1.93 19.27
C SER A 284 28.96 -0.74 18.50
N ALA A 285 29.33 0.48 18.86
CA ALA A 285 28.85 1.70 18.19
C ALA A 285 29.30 1.75 16.72
N THR A 286 30.57 1.42 16.45
CA THR A 286 31.14 1.33 15.10
C THR A 286 30.41 0.28 14.27
N LEU A 287 30.21 -0.92 14.83
CA LEU A 287 29.56 -2.03 14.14
C LEU A 287 28.09 -1.72 13.84
N CYS A 288 27.34 -1.19 14.81
CA CYS A 288 25.95 -0.81 14.60
C CYS A 288 25.84 0.28 13.52
N SER A 289 26.70 1.31 13.56
CA SER A 289 26.73 2.38 12.56
C SER A 289 27.07 1.87 11.16
N LEU A 290 28.00 0.91 11.05
CA LEU A 290 28.34 0.26 9.80
C LEU A 290 27.11 -0.42 9.19
N TRP A 291 26.35 -1.16 9.99
CA TRP A 291 25.16 -1.86 9.52
C TRP A 291 23.99 -0.93 9.24
N GLU A 292 23.76 0.10 10.05
CA GLU A 292 22.79 1.16 9.74
C GLU A 292 23.09 1.78 8.37
N ARG A 293 24.36 2.09 8.07
CA ARG A 293 24.77 2.64 6.76
C ARG A 293 24.55 1.66 5.62
N ARG A 294 24.82 0.36 5.83
CA ARG A 294 24.58 -0.69 4.83
C ARG A 294 23.09 -0.81 4.54
N VAL A 295 22.26 -0.93 5.58
CA VAL A 295 20.80 -1.07 5.48
C VAL A 295 20.18 0.11 4.69
N ARG A 296 20.65 1.34 4.93
CA ARG A 296 20.20 2.54 4.22
C ARG A 296 20.71 2.66 2.78
N ASN A 297 21.68 1.83 2.36
CA ASN A 297 22.22 1.89 1.00
C ASN A 297 21.22 1.32 -0.01
N ALA A 298 20.66 2.17 -0.87
CA ALA A 298 19.72 1.78 -1.91
C ALA A 298 20.29 0.77 -2.93
N ARG A 299 21.62 0.73 -3.11
CA ARG A 299 22.28 -0.25 -4.00
C ARG A 299 22.38 -1.65 -3.39
N TRP A 300 22.05 -1.81 -2.11
CA TRP A 300 22.04 -3.11 -1.45
C TRP A 300 20.60 -3.50 -1.07
N HIS A 301 20.09 -4.49 -1.78
CA HIS A 301 18.72 -4.97 -1.66
C HIS A 301 18.75 -6.50 -1.53
N PRO A 302 19.06 -7.03 -0.32
CA PRO A 302 19.23 -8.47 -0.08
C PRO A 302 17.87 -9.16 0.04
N PHE A 303 17.06 -9.09 -1.02
CA PHE A 303 15.73 -9.69 -1.07
C PHE A 303 15.58 -10.53 -2.33
N LYS A 304 14.79 -11.60 -2.19
CA LYS A 304 14.34 -12.44 -3.29
C LYS A 304 12.82 -12.44 -3.35
N ARG A 305 12.29 -12.57 -4.55
CA ARG A 305 10.83 -12.64 -4.78
C ARG A 305 10.40 -14.09 -4.77
N ILE A 306 9.46 -14.41 -3.89
CA ILE A 306 8.84 -15.73 -3.79
C ILE A 306 7.33 -15.60 -3.94
N THR A 307 6.66 -16.69 -4.34
CA THR A 307 5.19 -16.72 -4.42
C THR A 307 4.66 -17.45 -3.21
N ILE A 308 3.90 -16.75 -2.37
CA ILE A 308 3.17 -17.33 -1.22
C ILE A 308 1.69 -17.06 -1.48
N ASP A 309 0.87 -18.12 -1.49
CA ASP A 309 -0.58 -18.04 -1.74
C ASP A 309 -0.96 -17.31 -3.04
N GLY A 310 -0.18 -17.51 -4.10
CA GLY A 310 -0.39 -16.86 -5.41
C GLY A 310 -0.02 -15.37 -5.45
N LYS A 311 0.51 -14.80 -4.37
CA LYS A 311 1.01 -13.42 -4.31
C LYS A 311 2.54 -13.39 -4.30
N LEU A 312 3.11 -12.52 -5.13
CA LEU A 312 4.55 -12.26 -5.15
C LEU A 312 4.93 -11.44 -3.91
N GLN A 313 5.79 -11.98 -3.05
CA GLN A 313 6.28 -11.34 -1.83
C GLN A 313 7.82 -11.28 -1.85
N GLU A 314 8.37 -10.19 -1.32
CA GLU A 314 9.81 -10.04 -1.11
C GLU A 314 10.19 -10.56 0.27
N VAL A 315 11.11 -11.52 0.31
CA VAL A 315 11.69 -12.05 1.55
C VAL A 315 13.18 -11.85 1.54
N ILE A 316 13.80 -11.84 2.72
CA ILE A 316 15.25 -11.73 2.85
C ILE A 316 15.92 -12.86 2.09
N ASP A 317 16.93 -12.52 1.31
CA ASP A 317 17.79 -13.50 0.67
C ASP A 317 18.83 -14.00 1.67
N GLU A 318 18.58 -15.18 2.25
CA GLU A 318 19.52 -15.84 3.16
C GLU A 318 20.86 -16.16 2.49
N ASP A 319 20.92 -16.14 1.15
CA ASP A 319 22.15 -16.35 0.40
C ASP A 319 23.02 -15.09 0.22
N ASP A 320 22.54 -13.92 0.67
CA ASP A 320 23.29 -12.66 0.58
C ASP A 320 24.62 -12.76 1.32
N ILE A 321 25.70 -12.43 0.60
CA ILE A 321 27.09 -12.57 1.07
C ILE A 321 27.33 -11.74 2.35
N LYS A 322 26.75 -10.54 2.45
CA LYS A 322 26.98 -9.66 3.60
C LYS A 322 26.20 -10.17 4.82
N LEU A 323 24.95 -10.59 4.64
CA LEU A 323 24.14 -11.17 5.71
C LEU A 323 24.72 -12.48 6.22
N LYS A 324 25.23 -13.35 5.32
CA LYS A 324 25.98 -14.56 5.70
C LYS A 324 27.25 -14.23 6.49
N GLY A 325 28.01 -13.23 6.05
CA GLY A 325 29.18 -12.74 6.78
C GLY A 325 28.81 -12.26 8.19
N LEU A 326 27.76 -11.43 8.31
CA LEU A 326 27.24 -10.95 9.60
C LEU A 326 26.88 -12.10 10.55
N LYS A 327 26.14 -13.07 10.04
CA LYS A 327 25.69 -14.24 10.81
C LYS A 327 26.88 -15.09 11.29
N THR A 328 27.89 -15.26 10.44
CA THR A 328 29.10 -16.04 10.75
C THR A 328 29.97 -15.33 11.79
N GLU A 329 30.24 -14.04 11.60
CA GLU A 329 31.15 -13.26 12.46
C GLU A 329 30.49 -12.88 13.80
N TRP A 330 29.25 -12.42 13.78
CA TRP A 330 28.59 -11.79 14.94
C TRP A 330 27.40 -12.59 15.46
N GLY A 331 26.96 -13.63 14.75
CA GLY A 331 25.94 -14.58 15.21
C GLY A 331 24.52 -14.26 14.73
N GLU A 332 23.59 -15.15 15.10
CA GLU A 332 22.18 -15.11 14.67
C GLU A 332 21.45 -13.84 15.12
N ASN A 333 21.76 -13.34 16.31
CA ASN A 333 21.09 -12.16 16.86
C ASN A 333 21.42 -10.89 16.05
N ALA A 334 22.68 -10.72 15.63
CA ALA A 334 23.08 -9.61 14.76
C ALA A 334 22.40 -9.70 13.39
N TYR A 335 22.36 -10.91 12.81
CA TYR A 335 21.64 -11.17 11.56
C TYR A 335 20.17 -10.76 11.66
N LYS A 336 19.45 -11.25 12.69
CA LYS A 336 18.03 -10.93 12.90
C LYS A 336 17.80 -9.43 13.08
N ALA A 337 18.62 -8.75 13.88
CA ALA A 337 18.50 -7.31 14.08
C ALA A 337 18.63 -6.49 12.78
N VAL A 338 19.49 -6.94 11.85
CA VAL A 338 19.67 -6.28 10.54
C VAL A 338 18.57 -6.69 9.55
N ALA A 339 18.17 -7.96 9.54
CA ALA A 339 17.08 -8.46 8.71
C ALA A 339 15.74 -7.79 9.06
N ASP A 340 15.43 -7.65 10.35
CA ASP A 340 14.24 -6.94 10.84
C ASP A 340 14.26 -5.48 10.38
N ALA A 341 15.40 -4.78 10.52
CA ALA A 341 15.53 -3.40 10.05
C ALA A 341 15.34 -3.27 8.52
N LEU A 342 15.83 -4.23 7.74
CA LEU A 342 15.62 -4.27 6.29
C LEU A 342 14.15 -4.46 5.92
N LEU A 343 13.47 -5.42 6.57
CA LEU A 343 12.05 -5.69 6.37
C LEU A 343 11.20 -4.46 6.74
N GLU A 344 11.48 -3.85 7.89
CA GLU A 344 10.79 -2.65 8.35
C GLU A 344 11.00 -1.46 7.39
N LEU A 345 12.20 -1.29 6.81
CA LEU A 345 12.40 -0.25 5.80
C LEU A 345 11.56 -0.48 4.55
N ASN A 346 11.47 -1.72 4.06
CA ASN A 346 10.66 -2.02 2.88
C ASN A 346 9.15 -1.84 3.16
N GLU A 347 8.69 -2.14 4.38
CA GLU A 347 7.28 -1.96 4.75
C GLU A 347 6.91 -0.49 4.97
N TYR A 348 7.76 0.30 5.65
CA TYR A 348 7.42 1.65 6.10
C TYR A 348 7.98 2.78 5.22
N ASN A 349 9.11 2.55 4.54
CA ASN A 349 9.76 3.57 3.71
C ASN A 349 10.61 2.97 2.57
N PRO A 350 10.00 2.20 1.65
CA PRO A 350 10.72 1.45 0.63
C PRO A 350 11.56 2.36 -0.29
N SER A 351 11.02 3.54 -0.64
CA SER A 351 11.70 4.49 -1.53
C SER A 351 12.74 5.35 -0.81
N GLY A 352 12.42 5.83 0.40
CA GLY A 352 13.30 6.76 1.13
C GLY A 352 14.47 6.07 1.83
N ARG A 353 14.32 4.80 2.21
CA ARG A 353 15.38 3.98 2.86
C ARG A 353 15.99 4.63 4.11
N TYR A 354 15.23 5.45 4.83
CA TYR A 354 15.60 5.99 6.14
C TYR A 354 14.58 5.59 7.21
N PRO A 355 15.00 5.44 8.48
CA PRO A 355 14.09 5.00 9.52
C PRO A 355 13.00 6.03 9.80
N VAL A 356 11.75 5.56 9.95
CA VAL A 356 10.57 6.41 10.18
C VAL A 356 10.03 6.17 11.59
N PRO A 357 9.77 7.23 12.39
CA PRO A 357 9.18 7.06 13.71
C PRO A 357 7.71 6.64 13.57
N GLU A 358 7.30 5.67 14.38
CA GLU A 358 5.94 5.17 14.43
C GLU A 358 5.50 4.90 15.88
N LEU A 359 4.23 5.17 16.16
CA LEU A 359 3.64 4.79 17.44
C LEU A 359 3.38 3.29 17.46
N TRP A 360 4.05 2.62 18.40
CA TRP A 360 3.98 1.18 18.56
C TRP A 360 3.21 0.80 19.82
N ASN A 361 2.35 -0.21 19.71
CA ASN A 361 1.62 -0.77 20.85
C ASN A 361 2.44 -1.93 21.43
N SER A 362 3.05 -1.73 22.60
CA SER A 362 3.92 -2.74 23.23
C SER A 362 3.18 -4.03 23.57
N LYS A 363 1.90 -3.93 23.95
CA LYS A 363 1.07 -5.09 24.31
C LYS A 363 0.65 -5.93 23.11
N ARG A 364 0.48 -5.29 21.94
CA ARG A 364 0.00 -5.94 20.72
C ARG A 364 1.11 -6.24 19.72
N ALA A 365 2.35 -5.82 20.01
CA ALA A 365 3.51 -5.98 19.14
C ALA A 365 3.25 -5.53 17.68
N ARG A 366 2.53 -4.42 17.50
CA ARG A 366 2.22 -3.85 16.17
C ARG A 366 2.08 -2.33 16.23
N ARG A 367 2.07 -1.70 15.05
CA ARG A 367 1.71 -0.29 14.86
C ARG A 367 0.38 0.02 15.55
N ALA A 368 0.36 1.09 16.32
CA ALA A 368 -0.83 1.58 17.02
C ALA A 368 -1.79 2.25 16.03
N SER A 369 -3.08 1.95 16.13
CA SER A 369 -4.09 2.62 15.30
C SER A 369 -4.42 4.01 15.84
N LEU A 370 -4.88 4.92 14.97
CA LEU A 370 -5.30 6.27 15.40
C LEU A 370 -6.38 6.21 16.50
N LYS A 371 -7.31 5.25 16.42
CA LYS A 371 -8.33 5.03 17.45
C LYS A 371 -7.72 4.67 18.82
N GLU A 372 -6.71 3.79 18.83
CA GLU A 372 -6.00 3.41 20.06
C GLU A 372 -5.28 4.61 20.67
N ILE A 373 -4.62 5.41 19.82
CA ILE A 373 -3.87 6.59 20.24
C ILE A 373 -4.79 7.68 20.79
N MET A 374 -5.88 8.01 20.08
CA MET A 374 -6.87 8.99 20.54
C MET A 374 -7.51 8.57 21.87
N GLY A 375 -7.85 7.28 22.02
CA GLY A 375 -8.37 6.75 23.27
C GLY A 375 -7.38 6.92 24.43
N TYR A 376 -6.08 6.73 24.17
CA TYR A 376 -5.03 6.99 25.15
C TYR A 376 -4.94 8.46 25.54
N ILE A 377 -4.89 9.37 24.56
CA ILE A 377 -4.82 10.82 24.80
C ILE A 377 -5.99 11.29 25.65
N ILE A 378 -7.22 10.90 25.30
CA ILE A 378 -8.44 11.25 26.06
C ILE A 378 -8.35 10.73 27.51
N LYS A 379 -7.86 9.50 27.70
CA LYS A 379 -7.69 8.91 29.04
C LYS A 379 -6.66 9.67 29.87
N GLN A 380 -5.51 10.02 29.29
CA GLN A 380 -4.48 10.81 29.99
C GLN A 380 -5.02 12.20 30.36
N TRP A 381 -5.70 12.86 29.42
CA TRP A 381 -6.31 14.17 29.65
C TRP A 381 -7.34 14.16 30.79
N ARG A 382 -8.26 13.19 30.80
CA ARG A 382 -9.24 13.02 31.89
C ARG A 382 -8.57 12.78 33.24
N THR A 383 -7.49 11.99 33.27
CA THR A 383 -6.73 11.69 34.49
C THR A 383 -6.04 12.94 35.03
N HIS A 384 -5.43 13.74 34.15
CA HIS A 384 -4.82 15.02 34.54
C HIS A 384 -5.84 16.04 35.03
N LYS A 385 -7.04 16.12 34.42
CA LYS A 385 -8.11 17.03 34.86
C LYS A 385 -8.58 16.70 36.28
N ARG A 386 -8.83 15.42 36.59
CA ARG A 386 -9.23 14.99 37.95
C ARG A 386 -8.18 15.35 39.01
N LYS A 387 -6.89 15.18 38.71
CA LYS A 387 -5.79 15.53 39.64
C LYS A 387 -5.70 17.03 39.93
N LYS A 388 -6.14 17.90 39.00
CA LYS A 388 -6.18 19.36 39.21
C LYS A 388 -7.40 19.84 39.98
N THR A 389 -8.48 19.07 40.03
CA THR A 389 -9.69 19.39 40.81
C THR A 389 -9.60 18.86 42.25
N LEU A 390 -8.71 17.89 42.49
CA LEU A 390 -8.45 17.28 43.80
C LEU A 390 -7.26 17.92 44.55
N ARG A 391 -6.59 18.88 43.93
CA ARG A 391 -5.61 19.78 44.56
C ARG A 391 -6.27 21.16 44.66
#